data_AF-A0A2E8CYC9-F1
#
_entry.id   AF-A0A2E8CYC9-F1
#
_cell.length_a   1.000
_cell.length_b   1.000
_cell.length_c   1.000
_cell.angle_alpha   90.00
_cell.angle_beta   90.00
_cell.angle_gamma   90.00
#
_symmetry.space_group_name_H-M   'P 1'
#
loop_
_entity.id
_entity.type
_entity.pdbx_description
1 polymer ?
#
loop_
_entity_poly.entity_id
_entity_poly.type
_entity_poly.pdbx_seq_one_letter_code
_entity_poly.pdbx_strand_id
1 'polypeptide(L)' 'MDVTEILETITIPSEDRCTSIRPAEAEFIQRWIKDHRLSKTLEVGLAYGASAASIMAAHESKHTCMDPF' A
#
# COMPACT_ATOMS: atom_id res chain seq x y z
N MET A 1 9.44 3.04 -7.54
CA MET A 1 8.94 1.72 -7.94
C MET A 1 7.52 1.89 -8.44
N ASP A 2 7.20 1.26 -9.57
CA ASP A 2 5.83 1.21 -10.09
C ASP A 2 4.95 0.38 -9.13
N VAL A 3 3.64 0.64 -9.11
CA VAL A 3 2.68 -0.14 -8.33
C VAL A 3 2.69 -1.61 -8.73
N THR A 4 2.80 -1.89 -10.03
CA THR A 4 2.82 -3.26 -10.56
C THR A 4 4.02 -4.02 -10.01
N GLU A 5 5.21 -3.41 -10.06
CA GLU A 5 6.45 -3.97 -9.52
C GLU A 5 6.33 -4.25 -8.02
N ILE A 6 5.72 -3.32 -7.26
CA ILE A 6 5.48 -3.50 -5.82
C ILE A 6 4.61 -4.73 -5.58
N LEU A 7 3.48 -4.82 -6.27
CA LEU A 7 2.50 -5.87 -6.02
C LEU A 7 2.99 -7.26 -6.44
N GLU A 8 3.87 -7.34 -7.44
CA GLU A 8 4.52 -8.60 -7.84
C GLU A 8 5.48 -9.14 -6.78
N THR A 9 6.05 -8.28 -5.92
CA THR A 9 6.91 -8.71 -4.80
C THR A 9 6.14 -9.25 -3.60
N ILE A 10 4.81 -9.10 -3.58
CA ILE A 10 3.96 -9.47 -2.44
C ILE A 10 3.17 -10.73 -2.81
N THR A 11 3.54 -11.84 -2.18
CA THR A 11 2.80 -13.10 -2.33
C THR A 11 1.52 -13.05 -1.50
N ILE A 12 0.38 -13.07 -2.19
CA ILE A 12 -0.96 -13.13 -1.58
C ILE A 12 -1.62 -14.44 -2.03
N PRO A 13 -2.04 -15.30 -1.10
CA PRO A 13 -2.81 -16.49 -1.44
C PRO A 13 -4.05 -16.14 -2.25
N SER A 14 -4.39 -16.98 -3.22
CA SER A 14 -5.50 -16.72 -4.15
C SER A 14 -6.85 -16.56 -3.45
N GLU A 15 -7.06 -17.36 -2.40
CA GLU A 15 -8.21 -17.38 -1.52
C GLU A 15 -8.37 -16.09 -0.71
N ASP A 16 -7.25 -15.44 -0.38
CA ASP A 16 -7.22 -14.24 0.46
C ASP A 16 -7.10 -12.96 -0.37
N ARG A 17 -7.07 -13.05 -1.70
CA ARG A 17 -6.88 -11.89 -2.58
C ARG A 17 -7.97 -10.82 -2.41
N CYS A 18 -9.16 -11.22 -1.96
CA CYS A 18 -10.27 -10.30 -1.67
C CYS A 18 -10.00 -9.37 -0.48
N THR A 19 -9.03 -9.70 0.38
CA THR A 19 -8.62 -8.87 1.53
C THR A 19 -7.60 -7.81 1.16
N SER A 20 -7.00 -7.91 -0.02
CA SER A 20 -5.95 -7.01 -0.49
C SER A 20 -6.51 -5.99 -1.49
N ILE A 21 -5.88 -4.81 -1.52
CA ILE A 21 -6.21 -3.77 -2.49
C ILE A 21 -5.92 -4.22 -3.94
N ARG A 22 -6.69 -3.68 -4.87
CA ARG A 22 -6.54 -3.87 -6.30
C ARG A 22 -5.41 -2.96 -6.84
N PRO A 23 -4.78 -3.31 -7.97
CA PRO A 23 -3.76 -2.45 -8.58
C PRO A 23 -4.21 -1.00 -8.82
N ALA A 24 -5.45 -0.81 -9.29
CA ALA A 24 -6.00 0.53 -9.50
C ALA A 24 -6.14 1.36 -8.20
N GLU A 25 -6.42 0.70 -7.07
CA GLU A 25 -6.51 1.35 -5.75
C GLU A 25 -5.12 1.72 -5.24
N ALA A 26 -4.13 0.83 -5.42
CA ALA A 26 -2.73 1.10 -5.11
C ALA A 26 -2.17 2.28 -5.93
N GLU A 27 -2.47 2.33 -7.23
CA GLU A 27 -2.12 3.46 -8.10
C GLU A 27 -2.74 4.77 -7.64
N PHE A 28 -4.03 4.74 -7.30
CA PHE A 28 -4.72 5.91 -6.78
C PHE A 28 -4.05 6.43 -5.51
N ILE A 29 -3.81 5.55 -4.53
CA ILE A 29 -3.17 5.92 -3.25
C ILE A 29 -1.79 6.52 -3.49
N GLN A 30 -0.98 5.88 -4.35
CA GLN A 30 0.37 6.33 -4.63
C GLN A 30 0.37 7.73 -5.28
N ARG A 31 -0.48 7.96 -6.28
CA ARG A 31 -0.63 9.27 -6.94
C ARG A 31 -1.13 10.32 -5.94
N TRP A 32 -2.18 10.00 -5.19
CA TRP A 32 -2.79 10.91 -4.22
C TRP A 32 -1.77 11.41 -3.18
N ILE A 33 -0.96 10.51 -2.63
CA ILE A 33 0.11 10.86 -1.67
C ILE A 33 1.14 11.79 -2.30
N LYS A 34 1.62 11.45 -3.50
CA LYS A 34 2.63 12.23 -4.23
C LYS A 34 2.11 13.64 -4.55
N ASP A 35 0.89 13.74 -5.07
CA ASP A 35 0.26 15.00 -5.47
C ASP A 35 0.06 15.94 -4.27
N HIS A 36 -0.28 15.38 -3.10
CA HIS A 36 -0.49 16.13 -1.86
C HIS A 36 0.78 16.27 -1.00
N ARG A 37 1.91 15.71 -1.45
CA ARG A 37 3.20 15.73 -0.73
C ARG A 37 3.08 15.26 0.72
N LEU A 38 2.29 14.21 0.96
CA LEU A 38 2.12 13.66 2.30
C LEU A 38 3.43 13.01 2.74
N SER A 39 3.84 13.28 3.99
CA SER A 39 5.10 12.79 4.57
C SER A 39 4.88 11.95 5.84
N LYS A 40 3.65 11.91 6.35
CA LYS A 40 3.25 11.10 7.50
C LYS A 40 1.89 10.52 7.19
N THR A 41 1.81 9.20 7.21
CA THR A 41 0.59 8.47 6.87
C THR A 41 0.27 7.48 7.97
N LEU A 42 -1.02 7.27 8.20
CA LEU A 42 -1.54 6.25 9.10
C LEU A 42 -2.48 5.36 8.30
N GLU A 43 -2.30 4.05 8.41
CA GLU A 43 -3.20 3.03 7.90
C GLU A 43 -3.78 2.20 9.05
N VAL A 44 -5.04 1.79 8.90
CA VAL A 44 -5.72 0.85 9.78
C VAL A 44 -6.17 -0.33 8.92
N GLY A 45 -5.65 -1.52 9.22
CA GLY A 45 -5.76 -2.72 8.41
C GLY A 45 -4.59 -2.86 7.43
N LEU A 46 -3.62 -3.70 7.77
CA LEU A 46 -2.43 -4.02 6.97
C LEU A 46 -2.71 -5.17 5.99
N ALA A 47 -3.44 -6.19 6.43
CA ALA A 47 -3.58 -7.46 5.70
C ALA A 47 -2.22 -7.99 5.20
N TYR A 48 -2.02 -8.11 3.89
CA TYR A 48 -0.75 -8.55 3.27
C TYR A 48 0.23 -7.41 2.96
N GLY A 49 -0.07 -6.17 3.34
CA GLY A 49 0.83 -5.03 3.21
C GLY A 49 0.93 -4.42 1.80
N ALA A 50 0.04 -4.77 0.88
CA ALA A 50 0.03 -4.23 -0.49
C ALA A 50 -0.17 -2.70 -0.54
N SER A 51 -1.11 -2.20 0.27
CA SER A 51 -1.37 -0.78 0.49
C SER A 51 -0.20 -0.10 1.18
N ALA A 52 0.27 -0.63 2.31
CA ALA A 52 1.42 -0.10 3.05
C ALA A 52 2.67 0.03 2.16
N ALA A 53 2.99 -0.99 1.37
CA ALA A 53 4.13 -0.94 0.45
C ALA A 53 3.95 0.14 -0.62
N SER A 54 2.73 0.29 -1.16
CA SER A 54 2.41 1.35 -2.13
C SER A 54 2.51 2.75 -1.51
N ILE A 55 2.07 2.92 -0.27
CA ILE A 55 2.18 4.16 0.52
C ILE A 55 3.65 4.51 0.77
N MET A 56 4.44 3.56 1.25
CA MET A 56 5.87 3.74 1.53
C MET A 56 6.68 4.03 0.26
N ALA A 57 6.31 3.43 -0.88
CA ALA A 57 6.92 3.77 -2.16
C ALA A 57 6.50 5.15 -2.69
N ALA A 58 5.39 5.71 -2.19
CA ALA A 58 4.92 7.05 -2.54
C ALA A 58 5.66 8.14 -1.79
N HIS A 59 6.13 7.88 -0.56
CA HIS A 59 6.89 8.83 0.24
C HIS A 59 7.99 8.15 1.08
N GLU A 60 9.21 8.68 1.02
CA GLU A 60 10.37 8.17 1.79
C GLU A 60 10.36 8.65 3.26
N SER A 61 9.20 8.61 3.92
CA SER A 61 9.03 9.11 5.29
C SER A 61 8.24 8.12 6.13
N LYS A 62 7.98 8.44 7.40
CA LYS A 62 7.37 7.48 8.34
C LYS A 62 5.92 7.16 7.92
N HIS A 63 5.66 5.88 7.72
CA HIS A 63 4.33 5.30 7.62
C HIS A 63 4.03 4.50 8.89
N THR A 64 2.86 4.70 9.48
CA THR A 64 2.39 3.94 10.64
C THR A 64 1.22 3.07 10.20
N CYS A 65 1.22 1.81 10.58
CA CYS A 65 0.12 0.89 10.32
C CYS A 65 -0.34 0.26 11.64
N MET A 66 -1.65 0.05 11.77
CA MET A 66 -2.27 -0.66 12.88
C MET A 66 -3.08 -1.83 12.33
N ASP A 67 -2.76 -3.03 12.79
CA ASP A 67 -3.47 -4.26 12.44
C ASP A 67 -3.63 -5.09 13.72
N PRO A 68 -4.76 -5.79 13.94
CA PRO A 68 -4.96 -6.66 15.10
C PRO A 68 -4.11 -7.94 15.08
N PHE A 69 -3.45 -8.26 13.96
CA PHE A 69 -2.58 -9.41 13.79
C PHE A 69 -1.09 -9.03 13.72
#